data_AF-A0A2S5DAI9-F1
#
_entry.id   AF-A0A2S5DAI9-F1
#
_cell.length_a   1.000
_cell.length_b   1.000
_cell.length_c   1.000
_cell.angle_alpha   90.00
_cell.angle_beta   90.00
_cell.angle_gamma   90.00
#
_symmetry.space_group_name_H-M   'P 1'
#
loop_
_entity.id
_entity.type
_entity.pdbx_description
1 polymer ?
#
loop_
_entity_poly.entity_id
_entity_poly.type
_entity_poly.pdbx_seq_one_letter_code
_entity_poly.pdbx_strand_id
1 'polypeptide(L)'
;MHQRTISTLAELESVDWFANVGRNDASNAVILNTWAEAIESCEGEAWESLCLEAANQYRARLLERDPQRFQNWNVLVREIKLVSIPLVLRKTQNVVDANNLPRGFVDTVQWDILHLCMEAEFADVFPPGFFASQAYWYLKGHFPCGWQGDFPKGVLVVF
;
A
#
# COMPACT_ATOMS: atom_id res chain seq x y z
N MET A 1 0.61 19.44 2.08
CA MET A 1 0.72 18.32 1.13
C MET A 1 1.47 18.73 -0.13
N HIS A 2 2.47 17.96 -0.51
CA HIS A 2 3.35 18.14 -1.67
C HIS A 2 2.64 17.76 -2.99
N GLN A 3 3.04 18.38 -4.11
CA GLN A 3 2.40 18.16 -5.43
C GLN A 3 2.48 16.69 -5.89
N ARG A 4 3.54 15.97 -5.52
CA ARG A 4 3.69 14.54 -5.83
C ARG A 4 2.60 13.71 -5.16
N THR A 5 2.35 13.93 -3.88
CA THR A 5 1.28 13.25 -3.12
C THR A 5 -0.10 13.50 -3.73
N ILE A 6 -0.38 14.73 -4.13
CA ILE A 6 -1.63 15.09 -4.82
C ILE A 6 -1.76 14.33 -6.14
N SER A 7 -0.68 14.25 -6.91
CA SER A 7 -0.66 13.54 -8.20
C SER A 7 -0.83 12.03 -8.01
N THR A 8 -0.19 11.44 -7.00
CA THR A 8 -0.35 10.03 -6.62
C THR A 8 -1.79 9.70 -6.24
N LEU A 9 -2.44 10.56 -5.42
CA LEU A 9 -3.85 10.38 -5.07
C LEU A 9 -4.77 10.47 -6.29
N ALA A 10 -4.51 11.42 -7.21
CA ALA A 10 -5.28 11.55 -8.44
C ALA A 10 -5.13 10.33 -9.36
N GLU A 11 -3.92 9.77 -9.44
CA GLU A 11 -3.66 8.55 -10.21
C GLU A 11 -4.42 7.35 -9.63
N LEU A 12 -4.34 7.14 -8.30
CA LEU A 12 -5.10 6.10 -7.59
C LEU A 12 -6.62 6.27 -7.74
N GLU A 13 -7.12 7.50 -7.73
CA GLU A 13 -8.55 7.78 -7.96
C GLU A 13 -8.99 7.35 -9.36
N SER A 14 -8.11 7.44 -10.36
CA SER A 14 -8.45 7.23 -11.76
C SER A 14 -8.61 5.76 -12.20
N VAL A 15 -8.28 4.81 -11.33
CA VAL A 15 -8.26 3.37 -11.63
C VAL A 15 -9.16 2.56 -10.70
N ASP A 16 -9.56 1.37 -11.15
CA ASP A 16 -10.28 0.39 -10.34
C ASP A 16 -9.28 -0.60 -9.71
N TRP A 17 -9.07 -0.48 -8.40
CA TRP A 17 -7.99 -1.14 -7.66
C TRP A 17 -8.02 -2.67 -7.68
N PHE A 18 -9.19 -3.25 -7.95
CA PHE A 18 -9.42 -4.70 -7.86
C PHE A 18 -10.01 -5.29 -9.14
N ALA A 19 -9.88 -4.59 -10.27
CA ALA A 19 -10.48 -5.02 -11.55
C ALA A 19 -9.88 -6.31 -12.13
N ASN A 20 -8.65 -6.66 -11.71
CA ASN A 20 -7.88 -7.79 -12.23
C ASN A 20 -7.52 -8.80 -11.14
N VAL A 21 -8.14 -8.75 -9.96
CA VAL A 21 -7.89 -9.76 -8.93
C VAL A 21 -8.20 -11.18 -9.44
N GLY A 22 -7.30 -12.12 -9.19
CA GLY A 22 -7.37 -13.51 -9.66
C GLY A 22 -7.04 -13.71 -11.14
N ARG A 23 -6.64 -12.66 -11.87
CA ARG A 23 -6.18 -12.81 -13.25
C ARG A 23 -4.71 -13.19 -13.28
N ASN A 24 -4.40 -14.23 -14.05
CA ASN A 24 -3.03 -14.69 -14.26
C ASN A 24 -2.36 -13.95 -15.43
N ASP A 25 -2.13 -12.65 -15.27
CA ASP A 25 -1.53 -11.76 -16.27
C ASP A 25 -0.20 -11.12 -15.80
N ALA A 26 0.32 -11.55 -14.65
CA ALA A 26 1.58 -11.07 -14.09
C ALA A 26 2.63 -12.17 -13.94
N SER A 27 3.82 -11.97 -14.52
CA SER A 27 4.89 -12.98 -14.54
C SER A 27 5.88 -12.88 -13.38
N ASN A 28 5.81 -11.82 -12.58
CA ASN A 28 6.77 -11.47 -11.53
C ASN A 28 6.14 -11.43 -10.12
N ALA A 29 4.99 -12.08 -9.94
CA ALA A 29 4.31 -12.22 -8.67
C ALA A 29 3.68 -13.63 -8.57
N VAL A 30 3.42 -14.05 -7.34
CA VAL A 30 2.59 -15.22 -7.05
C VAL A 30 1.15 -14.75 -7.04
N ILE A 31 0.30 -15.37 -7.85
CA ILE A 31 -1.09 -14.95 -8.04
C ILE A 31 -2.01 -15.88 -7.26
N LEU A 32 -2.73 -15.32 -6.30
CA LEU A 32 -3.83 -15.98 -5.60
C LEU A 32 -5.08 -15.94 -6.45
N ASN A 33 -6.03 -16.85 -6.22
CA ASN A 33 -7.21 -16.96 -7.08
C ASN A 33 -8.51 -16.71 -6.33
N THR A 34 -8.45 -16.54 -5.01
CA THR A 34 -9.62 -16.33 -4.17
C THR A 34 -9.38 -15.26 -3.11
N TRP A 35 -10.47 -14.59 -2.71
CA TRP A 35 -10.43 -13.69 -1.57
C TRP A 35 -10.02 -14.39 -0.27
N ALA A 36 -10.40 -15.66 -0.07
CA ALA A 36 -10.01 -16.40 1.13
C ALA A 36 -8.49 -16.51 1.28
N GLU A 37 -7.80 -16.90 0.20
CA GLU A 37 -6.32 -16.93 0.16
C GLU A 37 -5.72 -15.53 0.35
N ALA A 38 -6.31 -14.51 -0.29
CA ALA A 38 -5.82 -13.13 -0.20
C ALA A 38 -5.92 -12.56 1.22
N ILE A 39 -7.01 -12.87 1.93
CA ILE A 39 -7.22 -12.47 3.33
C ILE A 39 -6.24 -13.19 4.25
N GLU A 40 -6.09 -14.52 4.11
CA GLU A 40 -5.11 -15.29 4.89
C GLU A 40 -3.69 -14.74 4.70
N SER A 41 -3.35 -14.37 3.46
CA SER A 41 -2.06 -13.78 3.13
C SER A 41 -1.90 -12.38 3.74
N CYS A 42 -2.88 -11.48 3.59
CA CYS A 42 -2.73 -10.09 4.01
C CYS A 42 -2.83 -9.88 5.52
N GLU A 43 -3.50 -10.79 6.23
CA GLU A 43 -3.58 -10.83 7.69
C GLU A 43 -2.46 -11.70 8.30
N GLY A 44 -1.58 -12.27 7.48
CA GLY A 44 -0.46 -13.09 7.92
C GLY A 44 0.63 -12.26 8.62
N GLU A 45 1.13 -12.77 9.75
CA GLU A 45 2.17 -12.11 10.57
C GLU A 45 3.44 -11.75 9.77
N ALA A 46 3.83 -12.61 8.81
CA ALA A 46 4.98 -12.36 7.94
C ALA A 46 4.79 -11.10 7.07
N TRP A 47 3.58 -10.90 6.53
CA TRP A 47 3.28 -9.73 5.70
C TRP A 47 3.18 -8.46 6.53
N GLU A 48 2.50 -8.53 7.68
CA GLU A 48 2.39 -7.41 8.62
C GLU A 48 3.78 -6.96 9.10
N SER A 49 4.63 -7.91 9.52
CA SER A 49 5.98 -7.64 9.98
C SER A 49 6.83 -6.99 8.89
N LEU A 50 6.71 -7.46 7.65
CA LEU A 50 7.43 -6.88 6.51
C LEU A 50 6.98 -5.44 6.23
N CYS A 51 5.67 -5.17 6.20
CA CYS A 51 5.14 -3.84 5.97
C CYS A 51 5.55 -2.86 7.09
N LEU A 52 5.53 -3.33 8.34
CA LEU A 52 5.97 -2.54 9.49
C LEU A 52 7.47 -2.23 9.42
N GLU A 53 8.30 -3.22 9.11
CA GLU A 53 9.74 -3.04 8.98
C GLU A 53 10.09 -2.08 7.83
N ALA A 54 9.43 -2.22 6.67
CA ALA A 54 9.60 -1.30 5.54
C ALA A 54 9.27 0.15 5.93
N ALA A 55 8.15 0.36 6.63
CA ALA A 55 7.77 1.68 7.12
C ALA A 55 8.78 2.24 8.15
N ASN A 56 9.28 1.40 9.05
CA ASN A 56 10.27 1.80 10.06
C ASN A 56 11.62 2.17 9.44
N GLN A 57 12.11 1.37 8.49
CA GLN A 57 13.34 1.66 7.76
C GLN A 57 13.21 2.97 6.98
N TYR A 58 12.09 3.19 6.29
CA TYR A 58 11.85 4.45 5.57
C TYR A 58 11.89 5.66 6.52
N ARG A 59 11.21 5.58 7.66
CA ARG A 59 11.20 6.64 8.68
C ARG A 59 12.59 6.90 9.26
N ALA A 60 13.39 5.85 9.51
CA ALA A 60 14.76 6.00 9.98
C ALA A 60 15.62 6.78 8.97
N ARG A 61 15.50 6.48 7.67
CA ARG A 61 16.22 7.18 6.60
C ARG A 61 15.79 8.64 6.46
N LEU A 62 14.51 8.94 6.65
CA LEU A 62 14.04 10.32 6.69
C LEU A 62 14.60 11.09 7.88
N LEU A 63 14.58 10.50 9.07
CA LEU A 63 15.13 11.12 10.28
C LEU A 63 16.64 11.40 10.13
N GLU A 64 17.40 10.49 9.53
CA GLU A 64 18.82 10.67 9.26
C GLU A 64 19.11 11.81 8.26
N ARG A 65 18.28 11.96 7.24
CA ARG A 65 18.52 12.88 6.12
C ARG A 65 17.97 14.29 6.34
N ASP A 66 16.79 14.40 6.93
CA ASP A 66 16.14 15.67 7.22
C ASP A 66 15.34 15.56 8.54
N PRO A 67 16.04 15.65 9.70
CA PRO A 67 15.40 15.59 11.00
C PRO A 67 14.34 16.68 11.18
N GLN A 68 14.57 17.87 10.61
CA GLN A 68 13.67 19.01 10.75
C GLN A 68 12.35 18.75 10.04
N ARG A 69 12.38 18.25 8.81
CA ARG A 69 11.13 17.90 8.10
C ARG A 69 10.46 16.68 8.69
N PHE A 70 11.22 15.72 9.20
CA PHE A 70 10.67 14.55 9.89
C PHE A 70 9.87 14.91 11.15
N GLN A 71 10.17 16.03 11.84
CA GLN A 71 9.35 16.50 12.98
C GLN A 71 7.87 16.71 12.61
N ASN A 72 7.59 17.02 11.33
CA ASN A 72 6.23 17.22 10.83
C ASN A 72 5.53 15.92 10.42
N TRP A 73 6.17 14.76 10.56
CA TRP A 73 5.63 13.45 10.15
C TRP A 73 4.19 13.22 10.63
N ASN A 74 3.93 13.42 11.93
CA ASN A 74 2.60 13.18 12.50
C ASN A 74 1.54 14.16 12.00
N VAL A 75 1.94 15.40 11.70
CA VAL A 75 1.04 16.40 11.11
C VAL A 75 0.66 15.97 9.69
N LEU A 76 1.64 15.60 8.88
CA LEU A 76 1.43 15.13 7.51
C LEU A 76 0.59 13.85 7.45
N VAL A 77 0.83 12.89 8.36
CA VAL A 77 -0.01 11.68 8.47
C VAL A 77 -1.48 12.05 8.73
N ARG A 78 -1.74 13.01 9.62
CA ARG A 78 -3.12 13.45 9.90
C ARG A 78 -3.75 14.12 8.68
N GLU A 79 -3.02 15.02 8.01
CA GLU A 79 -3.48 15.69 6.78
C GLU A 79 -3.79 14.69 5.66
N ILE A 80 -2.89 13.74 5.41
CA ILE A 80 -3.07 12.72 4.37
C ILE A 80 -4.24 11.80 4.69
N LYS A 81 -4.43 11.41 5.96
CA LYS A 81 -5.58 10.59 6.37
C LYS A 81 -6.93 11.24 6.07
N LEU A 82 -7.04 12.56 6.08
CA LEU A 82 -8.29 13.26 5.74
C LEU A 82 -8.75 13.00 4.31
N VAL A 83 -7.82 12.67 3.39
CA VAL A 83 -8.13 12.39 1.99
C VAL A 83 -7.99 10.92 1.62
N SER A 84 -7.00 10.21 2.20
CA SER A 84 -6.75 8.81 1.87
C SER A 84 -7.80 7.88 2.47
N ILE A 85 -8.32 8.16 3.67
CA ILE A 85 -9.37 7.31 4.29
C ILE A 85 -10.65 7.31 3.45
N PRO A 86 -11.24 8.47 3.08
CA PRO A 86 -12.43 8.47 2.23
C PRO A 86 -12.20 7.84 0.86
N LEU A 87 -10.98 7.96 0.29
CA LEU A 87 -10.61 7.30 -0.97
C LEU A 87 -10.63 5.77 -0.81
N VAL A 88 -9.90 5.24 0.18
CA VAL A 88 -9.81 3.81 0.43
C VAL A 88 -11.19 3.22 0.67
N LEU A 89 -11.99 3.83 1.55
CA LEU A 89 -13.35 3.34 1.83
C LEU A 89 -14.21 3.26 0.57
N ARG A 90 -14.18 4.29 -0.30
CA ARG A 90 -14.93 4.24 -1.57
C ARG A 90 -14.41 3.17 -2.52
N LYS A 91 -13.10 3.00 -2.62
CA LYS A 91 -12.46 2.06 -3.55
C LYS A 91 -12.59 0.61 -3.10
N THR A 92 -12.73 0.35 -1.79
CA THR A 92 -12.92 -1.00 -1.24
C THR A 92 -14.39 -1.39 -1.05
N GLN A 93 -15.33 -0.44 -0.95
CA GLN A 93 -16.73 -0.70 -0.60
C GLN A 93 -17.36 -1.84 -1.43
N ASN A 94 -17.27 -1.76 -2.76
CA ASN A 94 -17.91 -2.74 -3.64
C ASN A 94 -17.37 -4.16 -3.44
N VAL A 95 -16.05 -4.32 -3.25
CA VAL A 95 -15.45 -5.65 -3.05
C VAL A 95 -15.70 -6.18 -1.65
N VAL A 96 -15.74 -5.30 -0.64
CA VAL A 96 -16.10 -5.65 0.73
C VAL A 96 -17.53 -6.19 0.79
N ASP A 97 -18.49 -5.47 0.20
CA ASP A 97 -19.90 -5.86 0.23
C ASP A 97 -20.15 -7.14 -0.57
N ALA A 98 -19.54 -7.27 -1.75
CA ALA A 98 -19.75 -8.42 -2.61
C ALA A 98 -19.17 -9.73 -2.05
N ASN A 99 -18.11 -9.66 -1.23
CA ASN A 99 -17.38 -10.83 -0.75
C ASN A 99 -17.40 -10.98 0.78
N ASN A 100 -18.12 -10.09 1.48
CA ASN A 100 -18.18 -10.03 2.95
C ASN A 100 -16.78 -10.01 3.59
N LEU A 101 -15.91 -9.13 3.09
CA LEU A 101 -14.51 -9.08 3.50
C LEU A 101 -14.35 -8.54 4.92
N PRO A 102 -13.37 -9.03 5.69
CA PRO A 102 -13.12 -8.57 7.05
C PRO A 102 -12.56 -7.14 7.05
N ARG A 103 -12.61 -6.51 8.23
CA ARG A 103 -12.01 -5.19 8.44
C ARG A 103 -10.49 -5.19 8.17
N GLY A 104 -9.80 -6.29 8.45
CA GLY A 104 -8.35 -6.41 8.24
C GLY A 104 -7.93 -6.08 6.81
N PHE A 105 -8.71 -6.51 5.81
CA PHE A 105 -8.51 -6.12 4.41
C PHE A 105 -8.48 -4.60 4.21
N VAL A 106 -9.48 -3.88 4.73
CA VAL A 106 -9.58 -2.42 4.58
C VAL A 106 -8.44 -1.73 5.32
N ASP A 107 -8.08 -2.23 6.51
CA ASP A 107 -6.98 -1.71 7.31
C ASP A 107 -5.62 -1.91 6.59
N THR A 108 -5.41 -3.05 5.90
CA THR A 108 -4.23 -3.29 5.04
C THR A 108 -4.17 -2.31 3.87
N VAL A 109 -5.24 -2.19 3.09
CA VAL A 109 -5.29 -1.23 1.97
C VAL A 109 -5.06 0.20 2.47
N GLN A 110 -5.63 0.55 3.62
CA GLN A 110 -5.43 1.86 4.23
C GLN A 110 -3.97 2.11 4.63
N TRP A 111 -3.27 1.08 5.12
CA TRP A 111 -1.86 1.14 5.46
C TRP A 111 -1.01 1.40 4.21
N ASP A 112 -1.26 0.64 3.14
CA ASP A 112 -0.52 0.75 1.88
C ASP A 112 -0.65 2.14 1.26
N ILE A 113 -1.88 2.63 1.11
CA ILE A 113 -2.16 3.92 0.48
C ILE A 113 -1.62 5.07 1.33
N LEU A 114 -1.71 4.98 2.66
CA LEU A 114 -1.11 5.99 3.54
C LEU A 114 0.41 6.04 3.35
N HIS A 115 1.10 4.91 3.42
CA HIS A 115 2.55 4.91 3.35
C HIS A 115 3.06 5.24 1.95
N LEU A 116 2.35 4.86 0.89
CA LEU A 116 2.60 5.35 -0.46
C LEU A 116 2.54 6.89 -0.53
N CYS A 117 1.50 7.50 0.06
CA CYS A 117 1.39 8.95 0.13
C CYS A 117 2.55 9.57 0.93
N MET A 118 2.96 8.94 2.03
CA MET A 118 4.12 9.39 2.82
C MET A 118 5.43 9.27 2.02
N GLU A 119 5.60 8.22 1.22
CA GLU A 119 6.74 8.08 0.32
C GLU A 119 6.75 9.20 -0.74
N ALA A 120 5.59 9.50 -1.34
CA ALA A 120 5.44 10.59 -2.30
C ALA A 120 5.69 11.99 -1.69
N GLU A 121 5.24 12.22 -0.46
CA GLU A 121 5.35 13.49 0.27
C GLU A 121 6.81 13.84 0.61
N PHE A 122 7.62 12.82 0.86
CA PHE A 122 9.04 12.94 1.22
C PHE A 122 9.99 12.55 0.09
N ALA A 123 9.50 12.39 -1.14
CA ALA A 123 10.30 11.95 -2.28
C ALA A 123 11.48 12.88 -2.63
N ASP A 124 11.48 14.12 -2.15
CA ASP A 124 12.60 15.06 -2.24
C ASP A 124 13.69 14.83 -1.17
N VAL A 125 13.40 14.10 -0.10
CA VAL A 125 14.33 13.75 1.00
C VAL A 125 14.90 12.34 0.81
N PHE A 126 14.04 11.36 0.58
CA PHE A 126 14.40 9.97 0.35
C PHE A 126 13.50 9.40 -0.75
N PRO A 127 14.04 8.68 -1.75
CA PRO A 127 13.23 8.17 -2.84
C PRO A 127 12.15 7.20 -2.33
N PRO A 128 10.96 7.19 -2.98
CA PRO A 128 9.96 6.16 -2.77
C PRO A 128 10.51 4.75 -3.01
N GLY A 129 9.94 3.75 -2.35
CA GLY A 129 10.48 2.39 -2.30
C GLY A 129 9.40 1.33 -2.23
N PHE A 130 9.19 0.80 -1.03
CA PHE A 130 8.37 -0.40 -0.82
C PHE A 130 6.91 -0.16 -1.19
N PHE A 131 6.26 0.89 -0.67
CA PHE A 131 4.85 1.14 -0.93
C PHE A 131 4.61 1.71 -2.33
N ALA A 132 5.56 2.47 -2.88
CA ALA A 132 5.57 2.82 -4.31
C ALA A 132 5.61 1.58 -5.22
N SER A 133 6.36 0.54 -4.86
CA SER A 133 6.36 -0.71 -5.62
C SER A 133 5.03 -1.47 -5.51
N GLN A 134 4.31 -1.35 -4.40
CA GLN A 134 2.97 -1.93 -4.24
C GLN A 134 1.92 -1.16 -5.04
N ALA A 135 2.05 0.17 -5.14
CA ALA A 135 1.15 1.02 -5.92
C ALA A 135 1.04 0.56 -7.38
N TYR A 136 2.13 0.05 -7.97
CA TYR A 136 2.13 -0.57 -9.29
C TYR A 136 1.01 -1.60 -9.45
N TRP A 137 0.75 -2.43 -8.44
CA TRP A 137 -0.26 -3.48 -8.49
C TRP A 137 -1.68 -2.93 -8.37
N TYR A 138 -1.91 -1.98 -7.46
CA TYR A 138 -3.19 -1.28 -7.38
C TYR A 138 -3.54 -0.56 -8.69
N LEU A 139 -2.56 0.08 -9.35
CA LEU A 139 -2.72 0.71 -10.66
C LEU A 139 -3.00 -0.29 -11.79
N LYS A 140 -2.60 -1.55 -11.60
CA LYS A 140 -2.91 -2.66 -12.50
C LYS A 140 -4.19 -3.41 -12.10
N GLY A 141 -4.88 -2.99 -11.05
CA GLY A 141 -6.12 -3.62 -10.61
C GLY A 141 -5.94 -4.91 -9.79
N HIS A 142 -4.76 -5.11 -9.22
CA HIS A 142 -4.45 -6.22 -8.29
C HIS A 142 -4.29 -5.73 -6.86
N PHE A 143 -4.46 -6.64 -5.91
CA PHE A 143 -4.25 -6.43 -4.49
C PHE A 143 -2.92 -7.05 -4.03
N PRO A 144 -1.88 -6.26 -3.72
CA PRO A 144 -0.66 -6.78 -3.10
C PRO A 144 -0.95 -7.21 -1.67
N CYS A 145 -0.78 -8.49 -1.37
CA CYS A 145 -1.31 -9.08 -0.13
C CYS A 145 -0.33 -9.98 0.60
N GLY A 146 0.92 -10.10 0.16
CA GLY A 146 1.87 -10.98 0.83
C GLY A 146 3.25 -11.02 0.20
N TRP A 147 4.12 -11.84 0.77
CA TRP A 147 5.46 -12.11 0.26
C TRP A 147 5.83 -13.56 0.49
N GLN A 148 6.33 -14.23 -0.56
CA GLN A 148 6.78 -15.62 -0.50
C GLN A 148 8.31 -15.69 -0.51
N GLY A 149 8.89 -16.32 0.51
CA GLY A 149 10.33 -16.47 0.69
C GLY A 149 10.97 -15.30 1.44
N ASP A 150 12.30 -15.23 1.46
CA ASP A 150 13.03 -14.23 2.23
C ASP A 150 13.04 -12.87 1.52
N PHE A 151 12.61 -11.80 2.19
CA PHE A 151 12.79 -10.44 1.67
C PHE A 151 14.28 -10.05 1.70
N PRO A 152 14.85 -9.44 0.64
CA PRO A 152 14.21 -8.97 -0.60
C PRO A 152 14.33 -9.94 -1.79
N LYS A 153 14.75 -11.20 -1.58
CA LYS A 153 14.99 -12.19 -2.67
C LYS A 153 13.75 -13.00 -3.06
N GLY A 154 12.70 -12.95 -2.25
CA GLY A 154 11.44 -13.61 -2.49
C GLY A 154 10.60 -12.92 -3.57
N VAL A 155 9.31 -13.26 -3.60
CA VAL A 155 8.37 -12.80 -4.62
C VAL A 155 7.13 -12.24 -3.95
N LEU A 156 6.62 -11.13 -4.47
CA LEU A 156 5.37 -10.55 -4.01
C LEU A 156 4.21 -11.50 -4.30
N VAL A 157 3.30 -11.63 -3.34
CA VAL A 157 2.02 -12.31 -3.51
C VAL A 157 0.96 -11.24 -3.79
N VAL A 158 0.20 -11.45 -4.86
CA VAL A 158 -0.89 -10.58 -5.27
C VAL A 158 -2.15 -11.38 -5.48
N PHE A 159 -3.30 -10.76 -5.25
CA PHE A 159 -4.57 -11.24 -5.76
C PHE A 159 -4.95 -10.40 -6.97
#